data_AF-A0A7Y4P1Y0-F1
#
_entry.id   AF-A0A7Y4P1Y0-F1
#
_cell.length_a   1.000
_cell.length_b   1.000
_cell.length_c   1.000
_cell.angle_alpha   90.00
_cell.angle_beta   90.00
_cell.angle_gamma   90.00
#
_symmetry.space_group_name_H-M   'P 1'
#
loop_
_entity.id
_entity.type
_entity.pdbx_description
1 polymer ?
#
loop_
_entity_poly.entity_id
_entity_poly.type
_entity_poly.pdbx_seq_one_letter_code
_entity_poly.pdbx_strand_id
1 'polypeptide(L)'
;MQYADFDAENRRITGAYGRETADPEALQAAADRLRAQSAAIASDADRAKAFRHLTLLDEFIESIRTPAPSSQVVWAANDAMIRGLSTTGTPAEQRARASAAIEEIGRIAAAAPTGAERDAALEMNGALAEFIRVLDGETR
;
A
#
# COMPACT_ATOMS: atom_id res chain seq x y z
N MET A 1 0.81 -27.02 -8.60
CA MET A 1 1.03 -26.37 -7.29
C MET A 1 -0.33 -26.10 -6.67
N GLN A 2 -0.53 -26.26 -5.36
CA GLN A 2 -1.78 -25.84 -4.72
C GLN A 2 -1.74 -24.34 -4.40
N TYR A 3 -2.89 -23.68 -4.31
CA TYR A 3 -2.93 -22.25 -4.00
C TYR A 3 -2.27 -21.91 -2.65
N ALA A 4 -2.41 -22.79 -1.66
CA ALA A 4 -1.76 -22.62 -0.36
C ALA A 4 -0.23 -22.57 -0.47
N ASP A 5 0.36 -23.41 -1.34
CA ASP A 5 1.80 -23.40 -1.60
C ASP A 5 2.23 -22.10 -2.28
N PHE A 6 1.41 -21.60 -3.22
CA PHE A 6 1.63 -20.33 -3.89
C PHE A 6 1.60 -19.16 -2.88
N ASP A 7 0.60 -19.09 -2.01
CA ASP A 7 0.47 -18.02 -1.01
C ASP A 7 1.62 -18.05 0.00
N ALA A 8 2.04 -19.24 0.44
CA ALA A 8 3.19 -19.41 1.31
C ALA A 8 4.48 -18.90 0.65
N GLU A 9 4.73 -19.25 -0.61
CA GLU A 9 5.92 -18.79 -1.35
C GLU A 9 5.86 -17.27 -1.63
N ASN A 10 4.69 -16.74 -1.98
CA ASN A 10 4.49 -15.30 -2.16
C ASN A 10 4.83 -14.52 -0.87
N ARG A 11 4.36 -14.99 0.29
CA ARG A 11 4.71 -14.40 1.60
C ARG A 11 6.19 -14.54 1.95
N ARG A 12 6.82 -15.65 1.54
CA ARG A 12 8.25 -15.87 1.74
C ARG A 12 9.06 -14.85 0.94
N ILE A 13 8.72 -14.63 -0.32
CA ILE A 13 9.39 -13.66 -1.21
C ILE A 13 9.27 -12.24 -0.64
N THR A 14 8.06 -11.81 -0.25
CA THR A 14 7.86 -10.48 0.33
C THR A 14 8.53 -10.34 1.70
N GLY A 15 8.50 -11.39 2.53
CA GLY A 15 9.13 -11.39 3.86
C GLY A 15 10.66 -11.44 3.84
N ALA A 16 11.26 -11.96 2.77
CA ALA A 16 12.71 -12.00 2.58
C ALA A 16 13.31 -10.62 2.27
N TYR A 17 12.50 -9.70 1.73
CA TYR A 17 12.94 -8.33 1.48
C TYR A 17 13.31 -7.60 2.78
N GLY A 18 14.51 -7.03 2.84
CA GLY A 18 15.05 -6.32 4.00
C GLY A 18 15.56 -7.22 5.13
N ARG A 19 15.36 -8.55 5.06
CA ARG A 19 15.91 -9.53 6.02
C ARG A 19 17.00 -10.41 5.42
N GLU A 20 16.72 -10.95 4.24
CA GLU A 20 17.60 -11.91 3.54
C GLU A 20 18.17 -11.29 2.26
N THR A 21 17.40 -10.44 1.57
CA THR A 21 17.84 -9.74 0.37
C THR A 21 17.25 -8.35 0.29
N ALA A 22 18.01 -7.40 -0.26
CA ALA A 22 17.50 -6.08 -0.67
C ALA A 22 17.65 -5.87 -2.20
N ASP A 23 18.05 -6.93 -2.92
CA ASP A 23 18.27 -6.88 -4.35
C ASP A 23 16.95 -7.09 -5.12
N PRO A 24 16.44 -6.07 -5.84
CA PRO A 24 15.22 -6.21 -6.61
C PRO A 24 15.32 -7.24 -7.73
N GLU A 25 16.51 -7.49 -8.30
CA GLU A 25 16.67 -8.50 -9.36
C GLU A 25 16.53 -9.92 -8.81
N ALA A 26 17.04 -10.17 -7.60
CA ALA A 26 16.82 -11.44 -6.91
C ALA A 26 15.34 -11.69 -6.59
N LEU A 27 14.60 -10.64 -6.21
CA LEU A 27 13.15 -10.73 -5.98
C LEU A 27 12.38 -10.96 -7.29
N GLN A 28 12.73 -10.28 -8.37
CA GLN A 28 12.13 -10.51 -9.69
C GLN A 28 12.34 -11.95 -10.15
N ALA A 29 13.56 -12.47 -10.03
CA ALA A 29 13.85 -13.85 -10.39
C ALA A 29 13.03 -14.86 -9.56
N ALA A 30 12.70 -14.53 -8.31
CA ALA A 30 11.81 -15.35 -7.48
C ALA A 30 10.35 -15.23 -7.91
N ALA A 31 9.87 -14.02 -8.20
CA ALA A 31 8.52 -13.77 -8.71
C ALA A 31 8.28 -14.49 -10.05
N ASP A 32 9.26 -14.49 -10.95
CA ASP A 32 9.17 -15.17 -12.25
C ASP A 32 9.08 -16.69 -12.10
N ARG A 33 9.84 -17.27 -11.16
CA ARG A 33 9.72 -18.70 -10.81
C ARG A 33 8.33 -19.02 -10.25
N LEU A 34 7.83 -18.18 -9.34
CA LEU A 34 6.50 -18.37 -8.75
C LEU A 34 5.39 -18.24 -9.82
N ARG A 35 5.55 -17.32 -10.78
CA ARG A 35 4.64 -17.15 -11.93
C ARG A 35 4.62 -18.38 -12.83
N ALA A 36 5.77 -18.98 -13.12
CA ALA A 36 5.83 -20.23 -13.88
C ALA A 36 5.14 -21.39 -13.15
N GLN A 37 5.28 -21.46 -11.83
CA GLN A 37 4.67 -22.50 -11.00
C GLN A 37 3.15 -22.31 -10.80
N SER A 38 2.66 -21.06 -10.79
CA SER A 38 1.24 -20.75 -10.59
C SER A 38 0.37 -21.19 -11.76
N ALA A 39 0.95 -21.37 -12.96
CA ALA A 39 0.26 -21.97 -14.11
C ALA A 39 -0.26 -23.39 -13.83
N ALA A 40 0.36 -24.10 -12.89
CA ALA A 40 -0.04 -25.45 -12.48
C ALA A 40 -1.11 -25.47 -11.35
N ILE A 41 -1.71 -24.33 -11.00
CA ILE A 41 -2.88 -24.28 -10.10
C ILE A 41 -4.10 -24.80 -10.87
N ALA A 42 -4.86 -25.73 -10.29
CA ALA A 42 -5.96 -26.39 -11.00
C ALA A 42 -7.23 -25.54 -11.10
N SER A 43 -7.54 -24.79 -10.05
CA SER A 43 -8.75 -23.97 -9.91
C SER A 43 -8.58 -22.62 -10.60
N ASP A 44 -9.49 -22.27 -11.51
CA ASP A 44 -9.45 -20.98 -12.21
C ASP A 44 -9.69 -19.79 -11.27
N ALA A 45 -10.51 -19.97 -10.23
CA ALA A 45 -10.70 -18.95 -9.21
C ALA A 45 -9.40 -18.68 -8.43
N ASP A 46 -8.63 -19.73 -8.13
CA ASP A 46 -7.37 -19.60 -7.43
C ASP A 46 -6.23 -19.13 -8.34
N ARG A 47 -6.27 -19.48 -9.62
CA ARG A 47 -5.39 -18.93 -10.65
C ARG A 47 -5.59 -17.42 -10.79
N ALA A 48 -6.85 -16.95 -10.75
CA ALA A 48 -7.17 -15.52 -10.78
C ALA A 48 -6.68 -14.79 -9.52
N LYS A 49 -6.77 -15.41 -8.33
CA LYS A 49 -6.17 -14.87 -7.10
C LYS A 49 -4.65 -14.79 -7.20
N ALA A 50 -4.01 -15.87 -7.66
CA ALA A 50 -2.56 -15.93 -7.85
C ALA A 50 -2.06 -14.85 -8.80
N PHE A 51 -2.80 -14.59 -9.89
CA PHE A 51 -2.47 -13.50 -10.82
C PHE A 51 -2.48 -12.12 -10.12
N ARG A 52 -3.53 -11.81 -9.33
CA ARG A 52 -3.58 -10.55 -8.57
C ARG A 52 -2.41 -10.40 -7.59
N HIS A 53 -2.04 -11.48 -6.90
CA HIS A 53 -0.90 -11.44 -5.99
C HIS A 53 0.44 -11.24 -6.72
N LEU A 54 0.61 -11.83 -7.90
CA LEU A 54 1.79 -11.61 -8.73
C LEU A 54 1.87 -10.16 -9.23
N THR A 55 0.74 -9.55 -9.60
CA THR A 55 0.70 -8.12 -9.97
C THR A 55 1.15 -7.22 -8.82
N LEU A 56 0.63 -7.45 -7.61
CA LEU A 56 1.05 -6.70 -6.42
C LEU A 56 2.54 -6.92 -6.08
N LEU A 57 3.06 -8.13 -6.33
CA LEU A 57 4.47 -8.44 -6.14
C LEU A 57 5.35 -7.70 -7.16
N ASP A 58 4.93 -7.61 -8.42
CA ASP A 58 5.63 -6.83 -9.45
C ASP A 58 5.64 -5.34 -9.07
N GLU A 59 4.50 -4.77 -8.65
CA GLU A 59 4.41 -3.39 -8.18
C GLU A 59 5.35 -3.12 -7.00
N PHE A 60 5.42 -4.06 -6.05
CA PHE A 60 6.36 -3.99 -4.94
C PHE A 60 7.82 -3.99 -5.39
N ILE A 61 8.20 -4.88 -6.31
CA ILE A 61 9.57 -4.96 -6.85
C ILE A 61 9.93 -3.68 -7.62
N GLU A 62 9.02 -3.16 -8.43
CA GLU A 62 9.22 -1.90 -9.13
C GLU A 62 9.37 -0.72 -8.16
N SER A 63 8.64 -0.71 -7.04
CA SER A 63 8.83 0.28 -5.98
C SER A 63 10.22 0.23 -5.32
N ILE A 64 10.90 -0.92 -5.39
CA ILE A 64 12.27 -1.09 -4.90
C ILE A 64 13.29 -0.65 -5.96
N ARG A 65 13.08 -1.00 -7.23
CA ARG A 65 13.97 -0.64 -8.36
C ARG A 65 13.96 0.85 -8.65
N THR A 66 12.76 1.38 -8.64
CA THR A 66 12.48 2.80 -8.74
C THR A 66 11.89 3.21 -7.41
N PRO A 67 12.72 3.31 -6.34
CA PRO A 67 12.27 3.98 -5.16
C PRO A 67 11.87 5.36 -5.64
N ALA A 68 10.56 5.65 -5.64
CA ALA A 68 10.09 7.00 -5.87
C ALA A 68 10.99 7.88 -5.02
N PRO A 69 11.61 8.94 -5.59
CA PRO A 69 12.51 9.80 -4.83
C PRO A 69 11.80 10.05 -3.53
N SER A 70 12.40 9.67 -2.40
CA SER A 70 11.74 9.60 -1.09
C SER A 70 11.15 10.96 -0.80
N SER A 71 9.93 11.18 -1.27
CA SER A 71 9.36 12.51 -1.34
C SER A 71 8.99 12.78 0.09
N GLN A 72 9.78 13.63 0.73
CA GLN A 72 9.56 13.99 2.11
C GLN A 72 8.13 14.50 2.30
N VAL A 73 7.55 15.08 1.25
CA VAL A 73 6.16 15.51 1.17
C VAL A 73 5.21 14.31 1.22
N VAL A 74 5.38 13.31 0.35
CA VAL A 74 4.53 12.11 0.35
C VAL A 74 4.67 11.31 1.65
N TRP A 75 5.89 11.21 2.19
CA TRP A 75 6.13 10.57 3.49
C TRP A 75 5.48 11.32 4.65
N ALA A 76 5.62 12.64 4.70
CA ALA A 76 4.98 13.46 5.73
C ALA A 76 3.46 13.39 5.64
N ALA A 77 2.90 13.36 4.42
CA ALA A 77 1.46 13.19 4.20
C ALA A 77 0.98 11.82 4.68
N ASN A 78 1.75 10.75 4.41
CA ASN A 78 1.43 9.40 4.86
C ASN A 78 1.45 9.29 6.40
N ASP A 79 2.44 9.91 7.05
CA ASP A 79 2.54 9.96 8.51
C ASP A 79 1.36 10.72 9.13
N ALA A 80 0.97 11.86 8.54
CA ALA A 80 -0.24 12.59 8.94
C ALA A 80 -1.52 11.75 8.76
N MET A 81 -1.65 11.02 7.65
CA MET A 81 -2.76 10.11 7.39
C MET A 81 -2.85 8.99 8.44
N ILE A 82 -1.74 8.30 8.73
CA ILE A 82 -1.71 7.21 9.72
C ILE A 82 -2.13 7.72 11.10
N ARG A 83 -1.65 8.91 11.52
CA ARG A 83 -2.11 9.53 12.77
C ARG A 83 -3.60 9.85 12.75
N GLY A 84 -4.10 10.38 11.64
CA GLY A 84 -5.51 10.73 11.44
C GLY A 84 -6.45 9.53 11.54
N LEU A 85 -6.02 8.37 11.05
CA LEU A 85 -6.78 7.11 11.07
C LEU A 85 -6.76 6.36 12.40
N SER A 86 -6.12 6.91 13.44
CA SER A 86 -6.11 6.28 14.76
C SER A 86 -7.52 6.14 15.35
N THR A 87 -7.87 4.93 15.78
CA THR A 87 -9.15 4.60 16.43
C THR A 87 -9.14 4.83 17.94
N THR A 88 -8.12 5.50 18.48
CA THR A 88 -8.04 5.82 19.91
C THR A 88 -8.96 7.00 20.25
N GLY A 89 -9.70 6.89 21.36
CA GLY A 89 -10.61 7.93 21.86
C GLY A 89 -12.06 7.73 21.41
N THR A 90 -12.91 8.70 21.73
CA THR A 90 -14.32 8.76 21.33
C THR A 90 -14.47 9.02 19.82
N PRO A 91 -15.62 8.68 19.20
CA PRO A 91 -15.87 8.98 17.79
C PRO A 91 -15.69 10.46 17.43
N ALA A 92 -16.10 11.37 18.32
CA ALA A 92 -15.92 12.81 18.12
C ALA A 92 -14.42 13.22 18.09
N GLU A 93 -13.60 12.63 18.95
CA GLU A 93 -12.14 12.85 18.97
C GLU A 93 -11.46 12.23 17.74
N GLN A 94 -11.90 11.04 17.31
CA GLN A 94 -11.41 10.38 16.10
C GLN A 94 -11.74 11.23 14.85
N ARG A 95 -12.97 11.74 14.75
CA ARG A 95 -13.39 12.65 13.67
C ARG A 95 -12.57 13.93 13.66
N ALA A 96 -12.40 14.57 14.81
CA ALA A 96 -11.58 15.78 14.92
C ALA A 96 -10.13 15.54 14.49
N ARG A 97 -9.55 14.40 14.87
CA ARG A 97 -8.19 14.00 14.47
C ARG A 97 -8.09 13.76 12.97
N ALA A 98 -9.04 13.04 12.38
CA ALA A 98 -9.07 12.78 10.95
C ALA A 98 -9.22 14.08 10.15
N SER A 99 -10.09 15.00 10.56
CA SER A 99 -10.22 16.31 9.91
C SER A 99 -8.93 17.14 10.01
N ALA A 100 -8.28 17.15 11.19
CA ALA A 100 -7.00 17.84 11.36
C ALA A 100 -5.90 17.25 10.47
N ALA A 101 -5.88 15.93 10.27
CA ALA A 101 -4.95 15.27 9.36
C ALA A 101 -5.20 15.67 7.89
N ILE A 102 -6.46 15.82 7.46
CA ILE A 102 -6.79 16.32 6.11
C ILE A 102 -6.22 17.73 5.88
N GLU A 103 -6.39 18.62 6.86
CA GLU A 103 -5.83 19.98 6.79
C GLU A 103 -4.29 19.99 6.79
N GLU A 104 -3.67 19.10 7.58
CA GLU A 104 -2.22 18.92 7.61
C GLU A 104 -1.67 18.44 6.27
N ILE A 105 -2.30 17.41 5.67
CA ILE A 105 -1.95 16.90 4.34
C ILE A 105 -2.10 18.00 3.28
N GLY A 106 -3.16 18.82 3.36
CA GLY A 106 -3.33 19.97 2.46
C GLY A 106 -2.18 20.98 2.53
N ARG A 107 -1.67 21.26 3.75
CA ARG A 107 -0.49 22.12 3.93
C ARG A 107 0.80 21.48 3.41
N ILE A 108 0.97 20.17 3.63
CA ILE A 108 2.13 19.41 3.12
C ILE A 108 2.14 19.41 1.59
N ALA A 109 0.99 19.12 0.98
CA ALA A 109 0.84 19.13 -0.48
C ALA A 109 1.11 20.52 -1.09
N ALA A 110 0.70 21.60 -0.42
CA ALA A 110 0.98 22.97 -0.89
C ALA A 110 2.49 23.30 -0.96
N ALA A 111 3.31 22.62 -0.18
CA ALA A 111 4.77 22.75 -0.19
C ALA A 111 5.48 21.77 -1.15
N ALA A 112 4.72 21.01 -1.94
CA ALA A 112 5.29 19.99 -2.82
C ALA A 112 6.17 20.59 -3.93
N PRO A 113 7.34 20.00 -4.20
CA PRO A 113 8.26 20.47 -5.25
C PRO A 113 7.73 20.18 -6.67
N THR A 114 6.84 19.20 -6.82
CA THR A 114 6.22 18.84 -8.10
C THR A 114 4.72 18.66 -7.97
N GLY A 115 4.00 18.84 -9.08
CA GLY A 115 2.56 18.58 -9.13
C GLY A 115 2.20 17.11 -8.84
N ALA A 116 3.03 16.17 -9.28
CA ALA A 116 2.84 14.75 -8.99
C ALA A 116 2.92 14.43 -7.49
N GLU A 117 3.89 15.03 -6.77
CA GLU A 117 4.00 14.87 -5.31
C GLU A 117 2.85 15.56 -4.57
N ARG A 118 2.38 16.72 -5.06
CA ARG A 118 1.19 17.38 -4.53
C ARG A 118 -0.02 16.46 -4.63
N ASP A 119 -0.27 15.92 -5.82
CA ASP A 119 -1.46 15.11 -6.08
C ASP A 119 -1.40 13.79 -5.31
N ALA A 120 -0.24 13.13 -5.25
CA ALA A 120 -0.02 11.93 -4.44
C ALA A 120 -0.25 12.17 -2.93
N ALA A 121 0.18 13.33 -2.40
CA ALA A 121 -0.12 13.69 -1.01
C ALA A 121 -1.63 13.91 -0.80
N LEU A 122 -2.31 14.59 -1.73
CA LEU A 122 -3.76 14.85 -1.63
C LEU A 122 -4.62 13.60 -1.75
N GLU A 123 -4.19 12.57 -2.50
CA GLU A 123 -4.90 11.29 -2.61
C GLU A 123 -5.13 10.62 -1.25
N MET A 124 -4.20 10.81 -0.29
CA MET A 124 -4.29 10.26 1.06
C MET A 124 -5.48 10.79 1.87
N ASN A 125 -6.02 11.96 1.50
CA ASN A 125 -7.24 12.50 2.11
C ASN A 125 -8.46 11.60 1.87
N GLY A 126 -8.46 10.79 0.80
CA GLY A 126 -9.55 9.88 0.48
C GLY A 126 -9.80 8.86 1.59
N ALA A 127 -8.74 8.29 2.17
CA ALA A 127 -8.86 7.33 3.27
C ALA A 127 -9.43 7.97 4.55
N LEU A 128 -9.00 9.20 4.86
CA LEU A 128 -9.49 9.95 6.02
C LEU A 128 -10.95 10.38 5.85
N ALA A 129 -11.35 10.81 4.65
CA ALA A 129 -12.72 11.17 4.34
C ALA A 129 -13.67 9.97 4.48
N GLU A 130 -13.26 8.80 4.00
CA GLU A 130 -14.00 7.56 4.18
C GLU A 130 -14.10 7.15 5.65
N PHE A 131 -13.02 7.30 6.42
CA PHE A 131 -13.03 7.04 7.85
C PHE A 131 -14.02 7.95 8.60
N ILE A 132 -14.05 9.25 8.30
CA ILE A 132 -15.04 10.19 8.86
C ILE A 132 -16.46 9.76 8.48
N ARG A 133 -16.69 9.35 7.22
CA ARG A 133 -18.00 8.89 6.75
C ARG A 133 -18.49 7.66 7.53
N VAL A 134 -17.59 6.71 7.81
CA VAL A 134 -17.88 5.53 8.65
C VAL A 134 -18.23 5.95 10.09
N LEU A 135 -17.50 6.91 10.67
CA LEU A 135 -17.79 7.43 12.01
C LEU A 135 -19.13 8.16 12.08
N ASP A 136 -19.50 8.89 11.03
CA ASP A 136 -20.76 9.62 10.92
C ASP A 136 -21.95 8.69 10.61
N GLY A 137 -21.71 7.38 10.45
CA GLY A 137 -22.76 6.36 10.25
C GLY A 137 -23.31 6.30 8.83
N GLU A 138 -22.72 7.03 7.89
CA GLU A 138 -23.14 7.08 6.49
C GLU A 138 -22.55 5.89 5.72
N THR A 139 -23.04 4.67 5.96
CA THR A 139 -22.64 3.50 5.17
C THR A 139 -23.46 3.46 3.88
N ARG A 140 -22.80 3.27 2.72
CA ARG A 140 -23.49 3.16 1.42
C ARG A 140 -23.95 1.72 1.20
#